data_AF-A0AAN8VQ67-F1
#
_entry.id   AF-A0AAN8VQ67-F1
#
_cell.length_a   1.000
_cell.length_b   1.000
_cell.length_c   1.000
_cell.angle_alpha   90.00
_cell.angle_beta   90.00
_cell.angle_gamma   90.00
#
_symmetry.space_group_name_H-M   'P 1'
#
loop_
_entity.id
_entity.type
_entity.pdbx_description
1 polymer ?
#
loop_
_entity_poly.entity_id
_entity_poly.type
_entity_poly.pdbx_seq_one_letter_code
_entity_poly.pdbx_strand_id
1 'polypeptide(L)'
;MWGIPLLGGNERADVILLKFLRARDFRVLDSLHMLEKCLLWRKDFGADSIVEEDLGFKELEGLVAHMHGYNKEGYPVVLERGINLLHFKPVGINSLVQVTDLKDMPMRELKVASNQILSLFQDKYPEMVARKIT
;
A
#
# COMPACT_ATOMS: atom_id res chain seq x y z
N MET A 1 4.36 -7.17 -9.90
CA MET A 1 4.20 -6.35 -8.68
C MET A 1 3.46 -5.08 -9.07
N TRP A 2 2.24 -4.82 -8.59
CA TRP A 2 1.43 -3.67 -9.01
C TRP A 2 1.35 -3.50 -10.54
N GLY A 3 1.11 -4.58 -11.27
CA GLY A 3 1.08 -4.58 -12.75
C GLY A 3 2.44 -4.39 -13.46
N ILE A 4 3.53 -4.17 -12.73
CA ILE A 4 4.88 -3.98 -13.31
C ILE A 4 5.68 -5.30 -13.25
N PRO A 5 6.21 -5.79 -14.38
CA PRO A 5 7.20 -6.87 -14.41
C PRO A 5 8.50 -6.44 -13.72
N LEU A 6 8.96 -7.21 -12.74
CA LEU A 6 10.20 -6.90 -12.00
C LEU A 6 11.48 -7.32 -12.74
N LEU A 7 11.35 -8.21 -13.73
CA LEU A 7 12.45 -8.70 -14.55
C LEU A 7 12.44 -7.99 -15.91
N GLY A 8 13.60 -7.91 -16.56
CA GLY A 8 13.73 -7.37 -17.91
C GLY A 8 14.22 -5.93 -18.02
N GLY A 9 14.77 -5.34 -16.94
CA GLY A 9 15.51 -4.06 -17.00
C GLY A 9 14.63 -2.83 -17.23
N ASN A 10 13.39 -2.85 -16.75
CA ASN A 10 12.47 -1.72 -16.81
C ASN A 10 12.76 -0.72 -15.69
N GLU A 11 12.93 0.56 -16.02
CA GLU A 11 13.14 1.65 -15.04
C GLU A 11 12.06 1.71 -13.94
N ARG A 12 10.84 1.25 -14.24
CA ARG A 12 9.75 1.19 -13.25
C ARG A 12 9.96 0.10 -12.21
N ALA A 13 10.53 -1.02 -12.62
CA ALA A 13 10.93 -2.08 -11.71
C ALA A 13 12.03 -1.57 -10.77
N ASP A 14 12.99 -0.80 -11.28
CA ASP A 14 14.07 -0.24 -10.46
C ASP A 14 13.51 0.66 -9.35
N VAL A 15 12.52 1.51 -9.65
CA VAL A 15 11.86 2.34 -8.64
C VAL A 15 11.20 1.50 -7.55
N ILE A 16 10.52 0.40 -7.92
CA ILE A 16 9.91 -0.51 -6.95
C ILE A 16 10.98 -1.21 -6.12
N LEU A 17 11.99 -1.79 -6.75
CA LEU A 17 13.07 -2.52 -6.06
C LEU A 17 13.83 -1.60 -5.09
N LEU A 18 14.07 -0.35 -5.47
CA LEU A 18 14.68 0.66 -4.60
C LEU A 18 13.86 0.94 -3.34
N LYS A 19 12.53 0.82 -3.37
CA LYS A 19 11.70 0.98 -2.17
C LYS A 19 11.93 -0.14 -1.17
N PHE A 20 12.01 -1.38 -1.63
CA PHE A 20 12.32 -2.52 -0.76
C PHE A 20 13.74 -2.44 -0.19
N LEU A 21 14.71 -2.03 -1.01
CA LEU A 21 16.07 -1.80 -0.57
C LEU A 21 16.13 -0.71 0.52
N ARG A 22 15.52 0.45 0.28
CA ARG A 22 15.49 1.56 1.25
C ARG A 22 14.82 1.14 2.57
N ALA A 23 13.70 0.42 2.51
CA ALA A 23 12.99 -0.07 3.69
C ALA A 23 13.79 -1.05 4.56
N ARG A 24 14.94 -1.56 4.07
CA ARG A 24 15.82 -2.48 4.77
C ARG A 24 17.27 -2.00 4.80
N ASP A 25 17.49 -0.70 4.66
CA ASP A 25 18.82 -0.06 4.71
C ASP A 25 19.81 -0.68 3.70
N PHE A 26 19.31 -1.02 2.52
CA PHE A 26 20.03 -1.65 1.42
C PHE A 26 20.64 -3.03 1.74
N ARG A 27 20.18 -3.70 2.80
CA ARG A 27 20.52 -5.10 3.07
C ARG A 27 19.81 -5.99 2.06
N VAL A 28 20.56 -6.47 1.06
CA VAL A 28 20.01 -7.16 -0.11
C VAL A 28 19.16 -8.37 0.25
N LEU A 29 19.67 -9.26 1.13
CA LEU A 29 18.94 -10.48 1.51
C LEU A 29 17.66 -10.17 2.29
N ASP A 30 17.70 -9.20 3.21
CA ASP A 30 16.52 -8.78 3.96
C ASP A 30 15.46 -8.13 3.07
N SER A 31 15.92 -7.36 2.06
CA SER A 31 15.06 -6.73 1.06
C SER A 31 14.39 -7.76 0.15
N LEU A 32 15.14 -8.77 -0.29
CA LEU A 32 14.62 -9.88 -1.10
C LEU A 32 13.58 -10.68 -0.31
N HIS A 33 13.89 -11.06 0.93
CA HIS A 33 12.96 -11.78 1.80
C HIS A 33 11.67 -10.98 2.05
N MET A 34 11.78 -9.67 2.23
CA MET A 34 10.62 -8.79 2.35
C MET A 34 9.79 -8.76 1.05
N LEU A 35 10.44 -8.66 -0.11
CA LEU A 35 9.78 -8.69 -1.41
C LEU A 35 9.03 -10.01 -1.64
N GLU A 36 9.66 -11.15 -1.35
CA GLU A 36 9.05 -12.48 -1.47
C GLU A 36 7.80 -12.61 -0.58
N LYS A 37 7.91 -12.19 0.69
CA LYS A 37 6.76 -12.17 1.62
C LYS A 37 5.63 -11.26 1.13
N CYS A 38 5.97 -10.12 0.53
CA CYS A 38 4.98 -9.21 -0.03
C CYS A 38 4.27 -9.84 -1.23
N LEU A 39 5.03 -10.43 -2.16
CA LEU A 39 4.48 -11.12 -3.34
C LEU A 39 3.57 -12.31 -2.95
N LEU A 40 3.99 -13.12 -1.98
CA LEU A 40 3.19 -14.22 -1.47
C LEU A 40 1.86 -13.72 -0.87
N TRP A 41 1.93 -12.70 -0.01
CA TRP A 41 0.72 -12.10 0.56
C TRP A 41 -0.21 -11.55 -0.52
N ARG A 42 0.31 -10.84 -1.54
CA ARG A 42 -0.52 -10.32 -2.64
C ARG A 42 -1.28 -11.43 -3.36
N LYS A 43 -0.60 -12.57 -3.58
CA LYS A 43 -1.20 -13.75 -4.20
C LYS A 43 -2.31 -14.33 -3.31
N ASP A 44 -2.00 -14.58 -2.03
CA ASP A 44 -2.92 -15.24 -1.11
C ASP A 44 -4.16 -14.38 -0.80
N PHE A 45 -3.97 -13.06 -0.71
CA PHE A 45 -5.04 -12.10 -0.47
C PHE A 45 -5.86 -11.77 -1.72
N GLY A 46 -5.37 -12.08 -2.93
CA GLY A 46 -6.00 -11.61 -4.17
C GLY A 46 -5.90 -10.10 -4.36
N ALA A 47 -4.78 -9.50 -3.93
CA ALA A 47 -4.59 -8.04 -3.94
C ALA A 47 -4.73 -7.42 -5.34
N ASP A 48 -4.37 -8.16 -6.39
CA ASP A 48 -4.46 -7.66 -7.77
C ASP A 48 -5.91 -7.59 -8.28
N SER A 49 -6.84 -8.38 -7.71
CA SER A 49 -8.25 -8.42 -8.14
C SER A 49 -9.20 -7.61 -7.26
N ILE A 50 -8.77 -7.18 -6.06
CA ILE A 50 -9.63 -6.47 -5.10
C ILE A 50 -10.18 -5.14 -5.63
N VAL A 51 -9.53 -4.54 -6.63
CA VAL A 51 -9.95 -3.28 -7.24
C VAL A 51 -11.19 -3.46 -8.12
N GLU A 52 -11.38 -4.67 -8.66
CA GLU A 52 -12.49 -5.03 -9.56
C GLU A 52 -13.77 -5.40 -8.79
N GLU A 53 -13.67 -5.64 -7.47
CA GLU A 53 -14.83 -5.89 -6.64
C GLU A 53 -15.70 -4.61 -6.53
N ASP A 54 -17.00 -4.77 -6.77
CA ASP A 54 -17.98 -3.70 -6.58
C ASP A 54 -18.21 -3.50 -5.07
N LEU A 55 -17.31 -2.74 -4.47
CA LEU A 55 -17.36 -2.40 -3.05
C LEU A 55 -18.38 -1.27 -2.76
N GLY A 56 -19.21 -0.89 -3.73
CA GLY A 56 -20.22 0.17 -3.58
C GLY A 56 -19.67 1.60 -3.63
N PHE A 57 -18.43 1.79 -4.10
CA PHE A 57 -17.73 3.08 -4.10
C PHE A 57 -17.83 3.86 -5.41
N LYS A 58 -18.86 3.62 -6.24
CA LYS A 58 -19.01 4.27 -7.56
C LYS A 58 -19.09 5.80 -7.48
N GLU A 59 -19.54 6.35 -6.36
CA GLU A 59 -19.59 7.80 -6.12
C GLU A 59 -18.24 8.43 -5.73
N LEU A 60 -17.24 7.59 -5.41
CA LEU A 60 -15.90 8.01 -4.97
C LEU A 60 -14.85 7.92 -6.09
N GLU A 61 -15.24 7.54 -7.31
CA GLU A 61 -14.38 7.58 -8.49
C GLU A 61 -14.11 9.05 -8.89
N GLY A 62 -13.04 9.63 -8.34
CA GLY A 62 -12.53 10.95 -8.75
C GLY A 62 -12.25 11.94 -7.63
N LEU A 63 -12.57 11.63 -6.37
CA LEU A 63 -12.35 12.53 -5.23
C LEU A 63 -11.69 11.82 -4.06
N VAL A 64 -10.94 12.61 -3.27
CA VAL A 64 -10.28 12.26 -2.01
C VAL A 64 -11.20 11.35 -1.17
N ALA A 65 -10.84 10.07 -1.08
CA ALA A 65 -11.66 9.05 -0.45
C ALA A 65 -11.72 9.28 1.07
N HIS A 66 -12.85 9.78 1.55
CA HIS A 66 -13.22 9.75 2.96
C HIS A 66 -13.83 8.37 3.25
N MET A 67 -13.14 7.51 3.99
CA MET A 67 -13.56 6.11 4.17
C MET A 67 -13.74 5.74 5.65
N HIS A 68 -14.95 5.32 5.98
CA HIS A 68 -15.26 4.45 7.11
C HIS A 68 -15.55 3.05 6.55
N GLY A 69 -14.52 2.24 6.31
CA GLY A 69 -14.72 0.90 5.76
C GLY A 69 -13.45 0.07 5.75
N TYR A 70 -13.46 -1.02 6.52
CA TYR A 70 -12.44 -2.07 6.53
C TYR A 70 -13.02 -3.30 5.83
N ASN A 71 -12.18 -4.09 5.13
CA ASN A 71 -12.63 -5.41 4.69
C ASN A 71 -12.87 -6.34 5.91
N LYS A 72 -13.35 -7.57 5.66
CA LYS A 72 -13.64 -8.57 6.70
C LYS A 72 -12.45 -8.92 7.60
N GLU A 73 -11.23 -8.53 7.20
CA GLU A 73 -9.98 -8.78 7.90
C GLU A 73 -9.35 -7.50 8.50
N GLY A 74 -10.00 -6.34 8.37
CA GLY A 74 -9.52 -5.08 8.94
C GLY A 74 -8.61 -4.25 8.02
N TYR A 75 -8.50 -4.58 6.73
CA TYR A 75 -7.64 -3.85 5.80
C TYR A 75 -8.37 -2.74 5.04
N PRO A 76 -7.80 -1.52 4.94
CA PRO A 76 -8.35 -0.45 4.13
C PRO A 76 -8.12 -0.75 2.63
N VAL A 77 -9.21 -0.99 1.89
CA VAL A 77 -9.19 -1.42 0.48
C VAL A 77 -8.78 -0.28 -0.51
N VAL A 78 -8.69 0.96 -0.03
CA VAL A 78 -8.39 2.17 -0.83
C VAL A 78 -6.96 2.18 -1.38
N LEU A 79 -6.02 1.49 -0.71
CA LEU A 79 -4.59 1.59 -1.04
C LEU A 79 -4.29 1.07 -2.44
N GLU A 80 -4.87 -0.05 -2.86
CA GLU A 80 -4.63 -0.62 -4.20
C GLU A 80 -5.12 0.32 -5.31
N ARG A 81 -6.28 0.98 -5.11
CA ARG A 81 -6.78 2.02 -6.04
C ARG A 81 -5.83 3.22 -6.13
N GLY A 82 -5.32 3.71 -5.00
CA GLY A 82 -4.35 4.80 -4.98
C GLY A 82 -3.02 4.43 -5.62
N ILE A 83 -2.56 3.18 -5.44
CA ILE A 83 -1.32 2.68 -6.04
C ILE A 83 -1.42 2.61 -7.57
N ASN A 84 -2.59 2.32 -8.14
CA ASN A 84 -2.81 2.34 -9.59
C ASN A 84 -2.63 3.74 -10.21
N LEU A 85 -2.69 4.81 -9.41
CA LEU A 85 -2.39 6.18 -9.86
C LEU A 85 -0.88 6.49 -9.87
N LEU A 86 -0.04 5.62 -9.31
CA LEU A 86 1.40 5.83 -9.24
C LEU A 86 2.07 5.40 -10.55
N HIS A 87 2.96 6.25 -11.05
CA HIS A 87 3.61 6.00 -12.34
C HIS A 87 4.85 5.13 -12.23
N PHE A 88 5.44 5.04 -11.03
CA PHE A 88 6.69 4.34 -10.74
C PHE A 88 7.81 4.72 -11.70
N LYS A 89 7.96 6.00 -12.04
CA LYS A 89 9.03 6.46 -12.95
C LYS A 89 10.12 7.21 -12.17
N PRO A 90 11.37 7.22 -12.65
CA PRO A 90 12.36 8.16 -12.15
C PRO A 90 11.79 9.59 -12.18
N VAL A 91 11.89 10.33 -11.06
CA VAL A 91 11.34 11.69 -10.91
C VAL A 91 9.79 11.77 -11.03
N GLY A 92 9.09 10.64 -11.04
CA GLY A 92 7.63 10.54 -11.10
C GLY A 92 6.93 10.49 -9.75
N ILE A 93 5.60 10.50 -9.80
CA ILE A 93 4.75 10.27 -8.62
C ILE A 93 4.84 8.78 -8.26
N ASN A 94 5.54 8.50 -7.16
CA ASN A 94 5.88 7.14 -6.72
C ASN A 94 5.43 6.84 -5.29
N SER A 95 4.75 7.78 -4.63
CA SER A 95 4.29 7.65 -3.25
C SER A 95 2.94 8.34 -3.09
N LEU A 96 2.14 7.88 -2.13
CA LEU A 96 0.84 8.44 -1.79
C LEU A 96 0.85 9.00 -0.36
N VAL A 97 -0.07 9.93 -0.08
CA VAL A 97 -0.35 10.41 1.27
C VAL A 97 -1.75 9.99 1.64
N GLN A 98 -1.89 9.33 2.79
CA GLN A 98 -3.20 8.97 3.33
C GLN A 98 -3.48 9.84 4.57
N VAL A 99 -4.63 10.50 4.54
CA VAL A 99 -5.18 11.25 5.68
C VAL A 99 -6.43 10.51 6.13
N THR A 100 -6.50 10.15 7.42
CA THR A 100 -7.66 9.49 8.02
C THR A 100 -8.08 10.32 9.22
N ASP A 101 -9.33 10.77 9.25
CA ASP A 101 -9.89 11.42 10.44
C ASP A 101 -10.16 10.37 11.51
N LEU A 102 -9.58 10.57 12.69
CA LEU A 102 -9.72 9.68 13.85
C LEU A 102 -10.32 10.40 15.08
N LYS A 103 -10.79 11.64 14.90
CA LYS A 103 -11.10 12.57 16.01
C LYS A 103 -12.10 12.00 17.04
N ASP A 104 -13.06 11.21 16.59
CA ASP A 104 -14.14 10.67 17.42
C ASP A 104 -13.99 9.16 17.72
N MET A 105 -12.84 8.56 17.39
CA MET A 105 -12.64 7.12 17.52
C MET A 105 -12.31 6.74 18.98
N PRO A 106 -12.95 5.70 19.56
CA PRO A 106 -12.63 5.23 20.90
C PRO A 106 -11.15 4.84 21.01
N MET A 107 -10.46 5.29 22.06
CA MET A 107 -9.00 5.10 22.24
C MET A 107 -8.53 3.65 22.10
N ARG A 108 -9.34 2.68 22.53
CA ARG A 108 -9.02 1.25 22.40
C ARG A 108 -8.99 0.82 20.93
N GLU A 109 -9.98 1.25 20.16
CA GLU A 109 -10.07 0.96 18.73
C GLU A 109 -8.99 1.71 17.96
N LEU A 110 -8.70 2.96 18.32
CA LEU A 110 -7.61 3.74 17.74
C LEU A 110 -6.25 3.05 17.91
N LYS A 111 -5.98 2.47 19.08
CA LYS A 111 -4.73 1.72 19.33
C LYS A 111 -4.65 0.44 18.48
N VAL A 112 -5.76 -0.29 18.37
CA VAL A 112 -5.82 -1.52 17.55
C VAL A 112 -5.65 -1.18 16.06
N ALA A 113 -6.42 -0.23 15.55
CA ALA A 113 -6.34 0.22 14.16
C ALA A 113 -4.96 0.77 13.83
N SER A 114 -4.37 1.60 14.71
CA SER A 114 -3.02 2.15 14.49
C SER A 114 -1.96 1.06 14.37
N ASN A 115 -1.98 0.05 15.25
CA ASN A 115 -1.02 -1.07 15.20
C ASN A 115 -1.20 -1.94 13.95
N GLN A 116 -2.44 -2.23 13.57
CA GLN A 116 -2.75 -3.01 12.36
C GLN A 116 -2.29 -2.27 11.10
N ILE A 117 -2.59 -0.97 11.02
CA ILE A 117 -2.19 -0.11 9.91
C ILE A 117 -0.66 0.04 9.82
N LEU A 118 0.02 0.22 10.95
CA LEU A 118 1.50 0.28 11.00
C LEU A 118 2.14 -1.01 10.49
N SER A 119 1.65 -2.16 10.96
CA SER A 119 2.13 -3.48 10.52
C SER A 119 1.89 -3.69 9.02
N LEU A 120 0.69 -3.36 8.54
CA LEU A 120 0.33 -3.45 7.13
C LEU A 120 1.29 -2.64 6.25
N PHE A 121 1.55 -1.38 6.60
CA PHE A 121 2.43 -0.53 5.79
C PHE A 121 3.88 -0.97 5.81
N GLN A 122 4.41 -1.32 7.00
CA GLN A 122 5.80 -1.74 7.13
C GLN A 122 6.11 -3.03 6.41
N ASP A 123 5.17 -3.97 6.36
CA ASP A 123 5.40 -5.28 5.77
C ASP A 123 4.96 -5.39 4.32
N LYS A 124 3.86 -4.70 3.94
CA LYS A 124 3.19 -4.92 2.65
C LYS A 124 3.35 -3.75 1.67
N TYR A 125 3.63 -2.54 2.15
CA TYR A 125 3.72 -1.33 1.33
C TYR A 125 4.98 -0.49 1.66
N PRO A 126 6.20 -1.04 1.50
CA PRO A 126 7.45 -0.36 1.87
C PRO A 126 7.62 0.96 1.11
N GLU A 127 7.90 2.05 1.85
CA GLU A 127 8.18 3.38 1.29
C GLU A 127 7.07 3.91 0.34
N MET A 128 5.84 3.39 0.46
CA MET A 128 4.70 3.81 -0.38
C MET A 128 3.93 4.97 0.23
N VAL A 129 3.83 5.01 1.56
CA VAL A 129 3.15 6.07 2.31
C VAL A 129 4.17 7.06 2.84
N ALA A 130 4.22 8.25 2.26
CA ALA A 130 5.26 9.24 2.58
C ALA A 130 5.04 9.93 3.93
N ARG A 131 3.78 10.07 4.37
CA ARG A 131 3.42 10.71 5.64
C ARG A 131 2.03 10.28 6.09
N LYS A 132 1.89 9.95 7.37
CA LYS A 132 0.60 9.80 8.06
C LYS A 132 0.33 11.11 8.81
N ILE A 133 -0.78 11.78 8.49
CA ILE A 133 -1.28 12.91 9.26
C ILE A 133 -2.49 12.39 10.02
N THR A 134 -2.37 12.36 11.34
CA THR A 134 -3.40 12.02 12.32
C THR A 134 -3.60 13.20 13.24
#